data_AF-A0A6C0G359-F1
#
_entry.id   AF-A0A6C0G359-F1
#
_cell.length_a   1.000
_cell.length_b   1.000
_cell.length_c   1.000
_cell.angle_alpha   90.00
_cell.angle_beta   90.00
_cell.angle_gamma   90.00
#
_symmetry.space_group_name_H-M   'P 1'
#
loop_
_entity.id
_entity.type
_entity.pdbx_description
1 polymer ?
#
loop_
_entity_poly.entity_id
_entity_poly.type
_entity_poly.pdbx_seq_one_letter_code
_entity_poly.pdbx_strand_id
1 'polypeptide(L)'
;MYTPHSSLTGVIPAWLKRKLTAAAVSAVAVVLALIVFQNERSAAASWRELLGMGSVLLLYVTPVIYGYGVPASLLAECLLVKLLPRAWPHALASLVLHAAFGGLGMLLILPFPHAAWHGAAYAALFGLADLALSRLRAEYETSHAALSFIFLPLALFFIGVIGVNL
;
A
#
# COMPACT_ATOMS: atom_id res chain seq x y z
N MET A 1 33.74 -13.20 10.55
CA MET A 1 33.93 -12.79 9.14
C MET A 1 32.67 -12.08 8.69
N TYR A 2 32.77 -10.78 8.38
CA TYR A 2 31.66 -9.98 7.86
C TYR A 2 31.73 -10.08 6.33
N THR A 3 30.82 -10.82 5.70
CA THR A 3 30.72 -10.81 4.23
C THR A 3 30.04 -9.51 3.83
N PRO A 4 30.71 -8.62 3.06
CA PRO A 4 30.09 -7.40 2.60
C PRO A 4 28.89 -7.76 1.71
N HIS A 5 27.68 -7.37 2.11
CA HIS A 5 26.51 -7.46 1.26
C HIS A 5 26.73 -6.54 0.06
N SER A 6 26.91 -7.12 -1.12
CA SER A 6 27.26 -6.43 -2.37
C SER A 6 26.11 -5.60 -2.98
N SER A 7 24.97 -5.46 -2.28
CA SER A 7 23.85 -4.61 -2.72
C SER A 7 23.11 -4.01 -1.52
N LEU A 8 22.69 -2.74 -1.67
CA LEU A 8 21.84 -2.02 -0.69
C LEU A 8 20.54 -2.80 -0.37
N THR A 9 20.05 -3.59 -1.31
CA THR A 9 18.86 -4.43 -1.16
C THR A 9 19.12 -5.66 -0.27
N GLY A 10 20.37 -6.08 -0.09
CA GLY A 10 20.74 -7.16 0.85
C GLY A 10 20.59 -6.79 2.32
N VAL A 11 20.54 -5.49 2.64
CA VAL A 11 20.40 -4.97 4.02
C VAL A 11 18.95 -4.98 4.49
N ILE A 12 17.99 -4.88 3.56
CA ILE A 12 16.56 -4.83 3.90
C ILE A 12 16.05 -6.27 4.09
N PRO A 13 15.44 -6.61 5.24
CA PRO A 13 14.92 -7.95 5.46
C PRO A 13 13.74 -8.25 4.53
N ALA A 14 13.60 -9.51 4.11
CA ALA A 14 12.60 -9.94 3.13
C ALA A 14 11.15 -9.58 3.53
N TRP A 15 10.81 -9.72 4.81
CA TRP A 15 9.49 -9.35 5.33
C TRP A 15 9.19 -7.86 5.12
N LEU A 16 10.18 -6.99 5.28
CA LEU A 16 10.00 -5.54 5.09
C LEU A 16 9.80 -5.23 3.61
N LYS A 17 10.58 -5.85 2.72
CA LYS A 17 10.40 -5.73 1.26
C LYS A 17 8.98 -6.09 0.83
N ARG A 18 8.44 -7.18 1.38
CA ARG A 18 7.06 -7.62 1.12
C ARG A 18 6.05 -6.56 1.52
N LYS A 19 6.14 -6.02 2.74
CA LYS A 19 5.23 -4.97 3.24
C LYS A 19 5.29 -3.69 2.41
N LEU A 20 6.50 -3.29 2.00
CA LEU A 20 6.70 -2.12 1.15
C LEU A 20 6.17 -2.33 -0.27
N THR A 21 6.23 -3.56 -0.78
CA THR A 21 5.64 -3.93 -2.07
C THR A 21 4.11 -3.96 -1.98
N ALA A 22 3.56 -4.51 -0.88
CA ALA A 22 2.13 -4.46 -0.60
C ALA A 22 1.65 -3.01 -0.52
N ALA A 23 2.39 -2.13 0.15
CA ALA A 23 2.11 -0.69 0.21
C ALA A 23 2.00 -0.06 -1.17
N ALA A 24 2.97 -0.33 -2.05
CA ALA A 24 2.99 0.18 -3.41
C ALA A 24 1.77 -0.31 -4.23
N VAL A 25 1.52 -1.62 -4.23
CA VAL A 25 0.39 -2.22 -4.96
C VAL A 25 -0.94 -1.66 -4.47
N SER A 26 -1.12 -1.55 -3.15
CA SER A 26 -2.34 -1.02 -2.56
C SER A 26 -2.51 0.47 -2.84
N ALA A 27 -1.44 1.27 -2.85
CA ALA A 27 -1.53 2.68 -3.21
C ALA A 27 -2.07 2.87 -4.64
N VAL A 28 -1.55 2.10 -5.60
CA VAL A 28 -2.06 2.11 -6.99
C VAL A 28 -3.52 1.67 -7.04
N ALA A 29 -3.87 0.57 -6.36
CA ALA A 29 -5.24 0.05 -6.37
C ALA A 29 -6.25 1.06 -5.77
N VAL A 30 -5.89 1.70 -4.66
CA VAL A 30 -6.71 2.74 -4.02
C VAL A 30 -6.89 3.93 -4.95
N VAL A 31 -5.81 4.39 -5.58
CA VAL A 31 -5.88 5.52 -6.51
C VAL A 31 -6.73 5.19 -7.73
N LEU A 32 -6.56 4.02 -8.33
CA LEU A 32 -7.41 3.59 -9.45
C LEU A 32 -8.89 3.51 -9.04
N ALA A 33 -9.19 2.98 -7.86
CA ALA A 33 -10.57 2.93 -7.35
C ALA A 33 -11.17 4.33 -7.19
N LEU A 34 -10.40 5.28 -6.64
CA LEU A 34 -10.82 6.68 -6.50
C LEU A 34 -11.04 7.36 -7.85
N ILE A 35 -10.16 7.13 -8.83
CA ILE A 35 -10.29 7.66 -10.19
C ILE A 35 -11.58 7.15 -10.85
N VAL A 36 -11.82 5.83 -10.79
CA VAL A 36 -13.03 5.21 -11.36
C VAL A 36 -14.28 5.79 -10.71
N PHE A 37 -14.32 5.87 -9.38
CA PHE A 37 -15.46 6.41 -8.65
C PHE A 37 -15.75 7.88 -8.97
N GLN A 38 -14.72 8.70 -9.16
CA GLN A 38 -14.90 10.10 -9.56
C GLN A 38 -15.36 10.24 -11.02
N ASN A 39 -14.84 9.41 -11.93
CA ASN A 39 -15.21 9.44 -13.34
C ASN A 39 -16.62 8.90 -13.60
N GLU A 40 -17.14 8.01 -12.76
CA GLU A 40 -18.56 7.62 -12.81
C GLU A 40 -19.50 8.76 -12.37
N ARG A 41 -18.99 9.71 -11.58
CA ARG A 41 -19.77 10.84 -11.03
C ARG A 41 -19.65 12.13 -11.83
N SER A 42 -18.56 12.30 -12.58
CA SER A 42 -18.27 13.49 -13.38
C SER A 42 -18.18 13.09 -14.85
N ALA A 43 -18.93 13.78 -15.73
CA ALA A 43 -18.97 13.45 -17.16
C ALA A 43 -17.57 13.32 -17.78
N ALA A 44 -17.38 12.26 -18.58
CA ALA A 44 -16.19 11.86 -19.35
C ALA A 44 -14.94 12.74 -19.18
N ALA A 45 -14.16 12.49 -18.13
CA ALA A 45 -12.87 13.13 -17.96
C ALA A 45 -11.90 12.71 -19.08
N SER A 46 -11.13 13.67 -19.59
CA SER A 46 -10.09 13.39 -20.56
C SER A 46 -8.98 12.53 -19.96
N TRP A 47 -8.25 11.75 -20.78
CA TRP A 47 -7.10 10.96 -20.30
C TRP A 47 -6.05 11.81 -19.57
N ARG A 48 -5.88 13.06 -19.97
CA ARG A 48 -4.98 14.02 -19.31
C ARG A 48 -5.43 14.32 -17.88
N GLU A 49 -6.71 14.60 -17.67
CA GLU A 49 -7.26 14.87 -16.34
C GLU A 49 -7.20 13.64 -15.44
N LEU A 50 -7.45 12.44 -15.98
CA LEU A 50 -7.33 11.18 -15.24
C LEU A 50 -5.90 10.93 -14.77
N LEU A 51 -4.90 11.16 -15.64
CA LEU A 51 -3.48 11.02 -15.29
C LEU A 51 -3.03 12.08 -14.28
N GLY A 52 -3.47 13.33 -14.44
CA GLY A 52 -3.21 14.41 -13.48
C GLY A 52 -3.81 14.09 -12.11
N MET A 53 -5.07 13.69 -12.06
CA MET A 53 -5.76 13.29 -10.84
C MET A 53 -5.08 12.08 -10.18
N GLY A 54 -4.73 11.05 -10.94
CA GLY A 54 -4.02 9.88 -10.41
C GLY A 54 -2.66 10.24 -9.79
N SER A 55 -1.90 11.10 -10.44
CA SER A 55 -0.60 11.55 -9.94
C SER A 55 -0.74 12.33 -8.63
N VAL A 56 -1.71 13.25 -8.56
CA VAL A 56 -2.01 14.01 -7.33
C VAL A 56 -2.48 13.08 -6.22
N LEU A 57 -3.42 12.16 -6.50
CA LEU A 57 -3.91 11.20 -5.51
C LEU A 57 -2.77 10.32 -4.97
N LEU A 58 -1.83 9.90 -5.82
CA LEU A 58 -0.68 9.11 -5.39
C LEU A 58 0.26 9.89 -4.45
N LEU A 59 0.43 11.20 -4.65
CA LEU A 59 1.19 12.05 -3.73
C LEU A 59 0.56 12.12 -2.33
N TYR A 60 -0.77 12.00 -2.23
CA TYR A 60 -1.48 11.99 -0.94
C TYR A 60 -1.61 10.59 -0.33
N VAL A 61 -1.93 9.58 -1.14
CA VAL A 61 -2.19 8.21 -0.68
C VAL A 61 -0.90 7.50 -0.28
N THR A 62 0.19 7.69 -1.03
CA THR A 62 1.45 6.99 -0.79
C THR A 62 2.03 7.29 0.59
N PRO A 63 2.22 8.56 1.02
CA PRO A 63 2.76 8.84 2.35
C PRO A 63 1.88 8.29 3.49
N VAL A 64 0.56 8.28 3.32
CA VAL A 64 -0.36 7.73 4.31
C VAL A 64 -0.19 6.21 4.44
N ILE A 65 -0.14 5.48 3.32
CA ILE A 65 0.02 4.02 3.35
C ILE A 65 1.41 3.63 3.87
N TYR A 66 2.47 4.34 3.47
CA TYR A 66 3.83 4.04 3.96
C TYR A 66 4.04 4.46 5.41
N GLY A 67 3.54 5.64 5.82
CA GLY A 67 3.71 6.20 7.15
C GLY A 67 2.82 5.57 8.22
N TYR A 68 1.60 5.14 7.85
CA TYR A 68 0.65 4.54 8.80
C TYR A 68 0.32 3.08 8.48
N GLY A 69 0.10 2.73 7.22
CA GLY A 69 -0.30 1.39 6.81
C GLY A 69 0.77 0.33 7.10
N VAL A 70 2.03 0.60 6.76
CA VAL A 70 3.14 -0.34 7.02
C VAL A 70 3.36 -0.55 8.52
N PRO A 71 3.51 0.48 9.37
CA PRO A 71 3.63 0.27 10.82
C PRO A 71 2.42 -0.44 11.44
N ALA A 72 1.19 -0.09 11.05
CA ALA A 72 -0.02 -0.75 11.54
C ALA A 72 -0.05 -2.24 11.18
N SER A 73 0.42 -2.58 9.97
CA SER A 73 0.56 -3.97 9.53
C SER A 73 1.55 -4.76 10.40
N LEU A 74 2.69 -4.17 10.72
CA LEU A 74 3.70 -4.79 11.58
C LEU A 74 3.19 -4.96 13.01
N LEU A 75 2.44 -3.97 13.51
CA LEU A 75 1.80 -4.07 14.80
C LEU A 75 0.77 -5.21 14.82
N ALA A 76 -0.05 -5.34 13.78
CA ALA A 76 -1.01 -6.43 13.64
C ALA A 76 -0.33 -7.81 13.63
N GLU A 77 0.77 -7.97 12.89
CA GLU A 77 1.56 -9.21 12.88
C GLU A 77 2.18 -9.51 14.26
N CYS A 78 2.74 -8.50 14.92
CA CYS A 78 3.33 -8.66 16.26
C CYS A 78 2.29 -9.13 17.29
N LEU A 79 1.06 -8.59 17.21
CA LEU A 79 -0.05 -9.01 18.07
C LEU A 79 -0.47 -10.46 17.78
N LEU A 80 -0.56 -10.83 16.50
CA LEU A 80 -1.10 -12.13 16.09
C LEU A 80 -0.13 -13.29 16.23
N VAL A 81 1.17 -13.07 16.04
CA VAL A 81 2.20 -14.11 16.22
C VAL A 81 2.17 -14.68 17.64
N LYS A 82 1.80 -13.87 18.64
CA LYS A 82 1.66 -14.33 20.04
C LYS A 82 0.36 -15.09 20.31
N LEU A 83 -0.68 -14.85 19.52
CA LEU A 83 -2.05 -15.31 19.81
C LEU A 83 -2.48 -16.52 18.97
N LEU A 84 -1.98 -16.66 17.75
CA LEU A 84 -2.47 -17.65 16.78
C LEU A 84 -1.31 -18.34 16.04
N PRO A 85 -0.91 -19.56 16.46
CA PRO A 85 0.18 -20.29 15.82
C PRO A 85 -0.20 -20.92 14.47
N ARG A 86 -1.49 -20.98 14.11
CA ARG A 86 -1.98 -21.60 12.87
C ARG A 86 -2.10 -20.56 11.74
N ALA A 87 -1.58 -20.89 10.56
CA ALA A 87 -1.45 -19.97 9.43
C ALA A 87 -2.78 -19.41 8.89
N TRP A 88 -3.83 -20.23 8.77
CA TRP A 88 -5.12 -19.77 8.21
C TRP A 88 -5.92 -18.85 9.16
N PRO A 89 -6.10 -19.21 10.45
CA PRO A 89 -6.69 -18.29 11.44
C PRO A 89 -5.88 -16.99 11.57
N HIS A 90 -4.55 -17.08 11.49
CA HIS A 90 -3.67 -15.91 11.54
C HIS A 90 -3.89 -14.96 10.35
N ALA A 91 -4.05 -15.49 9.14
CA ALA A 91 -4.32 -14.66 7.96
C ALA A 91 -5.66 -13.92 8.04
N LEU A 92 -6.72 -14.59 8.50
CA LEU A 92 -8.03 -13.97 8.67
C LEU A 92 -8.02 -12.90 9.76
N ALA A 93 -7.42 -13.21 10.91
CA ALA A 93 -7.28 -12.25 12.00
C ALA A 93 -6.41 -11.04 11.60
N SER A 94 -5.37 -11.27 10.78
CA SER A 94 -4.54 -10.20 10.23
C SER A 94 -5.36 -9.27 9.36
N LEU A 95 -6.19 -9.80 8.46
CA LEU A 95 -7.06 -9.00 7.61
C LEU A 95 -8.04 -8.15 8.43
N VAL A 96 -8.65 -8.74 9.47
CA VAL A 96 -9.56 -8.03 10.38
C VAL A 96 -8.84 -6.90 11.12
N LEU A 97 -7.64 -7.16 11.65
CA LEU A 97 -6.85 -6.13 12.32
C LEU A 97 -6.43 -5.01 11.35
N HIS A 98 -6.06 -5.33 10.12
CA HIS A 98 -5.76 -4.31 9.10
C HIS A 98 -6.98 -3.43 8.84
N ALA A 99 -8.15 -4.03 8.61
CA ALA A 99 -9.39 -3.28 8.40
C ALA A 99 -9.74 -2.40 9.62
N ALA A 100 -9.58 -2.93 10.85
CA ALA A 100 -9.83 -2.18 12.07
C ALA A 100 -8.87 -1.00 12.23
N PHE A 101 -7.56 -1.20 12.06
CA PHE A 101 -6.56 -0.14 12.14
C PHE A 101 -6.72 0.90 11.04
N GLY A 102 -7.06 0.48 9.81
CA GLY A 102 -7.34 1.39 8.71
C GLY A 102 -8.56 2.26 8.97
N GLY A 103 -9.65 1.65 9.45
CA GLY A 103 -10.87 2.38 9.81
C GLY A 103 -10.63 3.35 10.96
N LEU A 104 -9.95 2.91 12.02
CA LEU A 104 -9.60 3.75 13.16
C LEU A 104 -8.68 4.91 12.76
N GLY A 105 -7.59 4.61 12.04
CA GLY A 105 -6.63 5.62 11.60
C GLY A 105 -7.30 6.69 10.75
N MET A 106 -8.19 6.30 9.84
CA MET A 106 -8.87 7.26 8.98
C MET A 106 -9.98 8.05 9.68
N LEU A 107 -10.66 7.43 10.67
CA LEU A 107 -11.60 8.13 11.54
C LEU A 107 -10.91 9.22 12.39
N LEU A 108 -9.67 8.98 12.84
CA LEU A 108 -8.89 9.93 13.63
C LEU A 108 -8.35 11.09 12.79
N ILE A 109 -8.10 10.87 11.49
CA ILE A 109 -7.51 11.88 10.59
C ILE A 109 -8.61 12.71 9.90
N LEU A 110 -9.74 12.09 9.53
CA LEU A 110 -10.77 12.73 8.72
C LEU A 110 -12.14 12.73 9.39
N PRO A 111 -12.75 13.90 9.64
CA PRO A 111 -14.02 14.02 10.35
C PRO A 111 -15.23 13.91 9.39
N PHE A 112 -15.37 12.79 8.67
CA PHE A 112 -16.55 12.54 7.83
C PHE A 112 -17.17 11.15 8.05
N PRO A 113 -18.50 10.99 7.90
CA PRO A 113 -19.25 9.84 8.39
C PRO A 113 -18.91 8.49 7.75
N HIS A 114 -18.21 8.50 6.62
CA HIS A 114 -17.78 7.28 5.92
C HIS A 114 -16.26 7.05 5.97
N ALA A 115 -15.49 7.88 6.68
CA ALA A 115 -14.02 7.80 6.71
C ALA A 115 -13.54 6.43 7.20
N ALA A 116 -14.19 5.89 8.23
CA ALA A 116 -13.88 4.58 8.78
C ALA A 116 -14.05 3.44 7.76
N TRP A 117 -15.14 3.46 6.98
CA TRP A 117 -15.40 2.41 5.99
C TRP A 117 -14.38 2.42 4.85
N HIS A 118 -14.02 3.61 4.36
CA HIS A 118 -12.99 3.75 3.34
C HIS A 118 -11.61 3.33 3.86
N GLY A 119 -11.25 3.79 5.07
CA GLY A 119 -10.01 3.39 5.73
C GLY A 119 -9.91 1.87 5.93
N ALA A 120 -11.00 1.24 6.36
CA ALA A 120 -11.07 -0.21 6.53
C ALA A 120 -10.91 -0.97 5.20
N ALA A 121 -11.60 -0.52 4.15
CA ALA A 121 -11.50 -1.13 2.82
C ALA A 121 -10.08 -1.02 2.24
N TYR A 122 -9.44 0.14 2.36
CA TYR A 122 -8.08 0.36 1.85
C TYR A 122 -7.03 -0.43 2.63
N ALA A 123 -7.15 -0.51 3.96
CA ALA A 123 -6.24 -1.33 4.75
C ALA A 123 -6.49 -2.84 4.55
N ALA A 124 -7.73 -3.26 4.27
CA ALA A 124 -8.01 -4.63 3.86
C ALA A 124 -7.34 -4.98 2.51
N LEU A 125 -7.38 -4.06 1.54
CA LEU A 125 -6.64 -4.22 0.27
C LEU A 125 -5.13 -4.38 0.50
N PHE A 126 -4.56 -3.64 1.45
CA PHE A 126 -3.17 -3.83 1.88
C PHE A 126 -2.94 -5.23 2.47
N GLY A 127 -3.78 -5.66 3.41
CA GLY A 127 -3.67 -6.98 4.03
C GLY A 127 -3.79 -8.12 2.99
N LEU A 128 -4.67 -7.97 2.01
CA LEU A 128 -4.83 -8.92 0.90
C LEU A 128 -3.60 -8.95 -0.01
N ALA A 129 -3.04 -7.79 -0.36
CA ALA A 129 -1.83 -7.70 -1.17
C ALA A 129 -0.64 -8.35 -0.46
N ASP A 130 -0.45 -8.08 0.83
CA ASP A 130 0.61 -8.71 1.63
C ASP A 130 0.41 -10.23 1.77
N LEU A 131 -0.84 -10.68 1.98
CA LEU A 131 -1.15 -12.11 2.03
C LEU A 131 -0.87 -12.79 0.69
N ALA A 132 -1.26 -12.18 -0.43
CA ALA A 132 -0.99 -12.70 -1.76
C ALA A 132 0.52 -12.80 -2.01
N LEU A 133 1.27 -11.75 -1.68
CA LEU A 133 2.73 -11.73 -1.80
C LEU A 133 3.40 -12.75 -0.90
N SER A 134 2.86 -13.02 0.31
CA SER A 134 3.41 -14.02 1.23
C SER A 134 3.30 -15.46 0.71
N ARG A 135 2.38 -15.71 -0.23
CA ARG A 135 2.17 -17.02 -0.87
C ARG A 135 2.99 -17.19 -2.15
N LEU A 136 3.45 -16.10 -2.76
CA LEU A 136 4.37 -16.14 -3.90
C LEU A 136 5.78 -16.42 -3.35
N ARG A 137 6.48 -17.41 -3.91
CA ARG A 137 7.79 -17.88 -3.39
C ARG A 137 8.84 -16.74 -3.31
N ALA A 138 9.79 -16.89 -2.38
CA ALA A 138 10.86 -15.95 -2.04
C ALA A 138 11.74 -15.44 -3.21
N GLU A 139 11.72 -16.10 -4.37
CA GLU A 139 12.45 -15.68 -5.56
C GLU A 139 11.89 -14.40 -6.20
N TYR A 140 10.63 -14.04 -5.90
CA TYR A 140 10.01 -12.78 -6.36
C TYR A 140 10.46 -11.55 -5.55
N GLU A 141 11.00 -11.75 -4.33
CA GLU A 141 11.09 -10.71 -3.28
C GLU A 141 12.26 -9.73 -3.43
N THR A 142 13.28 -10.01 -4.24
CA THR A 142 14.54 -9.22 -4.22
C THR A 142 14.66 -8.18 -5.32
N SER A 143 14.24 -8.49 -6.56
CA SER A 143 14.38 -7.59 -7.71
C SER A 143 13.19 -6.63 -7.87
N HIS A 144 11.98 -7.07 -7.54
CA HIS A 144 10.76 -6.31 -7.79
C HIS A 144 10.45 -5.31 -6.67
N ALA A 145 10.71 -5.66 -5.41
CA ALA A 145 10.49 -4.76 -4.27
C ALA A 145 11.34 -3.48 -4.32
N ALA A 146 12.58 -3.58 -4.85
CA ALA A 146 13.46 -2.43 -5.05
C ALA A 146 12.96 -1.51 -6.17
N LEU A 147 12.41 -2.10 -7.24
CA LEU A 147 11.81 -1.34 -8.34
C LEU A 147 10.51 -0.66 -7.90
N SER A 148 9.65 -1.35 -7.14
CA SER A 148 8.39 -0.78 -6.65
C SER A 148 8.59 0.39 -5.66
N PHE A 149 9.61 0.31 -4.81
CA PHE A 149 9.91 1.34 -3.81
C PHE A 149 10.43 2.63 -4.43
N ILE A 150 11.26 2.53 -5.48
CA ILE A 150 11.92 3.66 -6.10
C ILE A 150 11.11 4.16 -7.29
N PHE A 151 10.70 3.28 -8.20
CA PHE A 151 10.11 3.72 -9.47
C PHE A 151 8.64 4.04 -9.38
N LEU A 152 7.88 3.49 -8.43
CA LEU A 152 6.46 3.82 -8.36
C LEU A 152 6.25 5.29 -7.96
N PRO A 153 6.78 5.80 -6.84
CA PRO A 153 6.60 7.21 -6.48
C PRO A 153 7.30 8.15 -7.47
N LEU A 154 8.47 7.75 -8.00
CA LEU A 154 9.27 8.58 -8.90
C LEU A 154 8.66 8.66 -10.31
N ALA A 155 8.18 7.55 -10.88
CA ALA A 155 7.49 7.55 -12.17
C ALA A 155 6.20 8.36 -12.08
N LEU A 156 5.45 8.26 -10.99
CA LEU A 156 4.22 9.01 -10.78
C LEU A 156 4.49 10.50 -10.50
N PHE A 157 5.59 10.84 -9.84
CA PHE A 157 6.07 12.22 -9.69
C PHE A 157 6.40 12.84 -11.06
N PHE A 158 7.16 12.14 -11.91
CA PHE A 158 7.48 12.64 -13.26
C PHE A 158 6.24 12.71 -14.17
N ILE A 159 5.33 11.74 -14.10
CA ILE A 159 4.05 11.80 -14.82
C ILE A 159 3.19 12.98 -14.34
N GLY A 160 3.17 13.26 -13.03
CA GLY A 160 2.47 14.42 -12.47
C GLY A 160 3.06 15.75 -12.91
N VAL A 161 4.39 15.91 -12.86
CA VAL A 161 5.06 17.15 -13.28
C VAL A 161 4.92 17.39 -14.79
N ILE A 162 5.03 16.35 -15.61
CA ILE A 162 4.88 16.45 -17.06
C ILE A 162 3.41 16.66 -17.44
N GLY A 163 2.47 15.95 -16.79
CA GLY A 163 1.03 16.06 -17.07
C GLY A 163 0.37 17.35 -16.60
N VAL A 164 0.97 18.06 -15.63
CA VAL A 164 0.53 19.40 -15.19
C VAL A 164 1.10 20.50 -16.09
N ASN A 165 2.23 20.28 -16.78
CA ASN A 165 2.91 21.28 -17.60
C ASN A 165 2.74 21.10 -19.14
N LEU A 166 2.15 19.99 -19.59
CA LEU A 166 1.53 19.83 -20.92
C LEU A 166 0.04 20.11 -20.79
#